data_AF-A0A957YGZ9-F1
#
_entry.id   AF-A0A957YGZ9-F1
#
_cell.length_a   1.000
_cell.length_b   1.000
_cell.length_c   1.000
_cell.angle_alpha   90.00
_cell.angle_beta   90.00
_cell.angle_gamma   90.00
#
_symmetry.space_group_name_H-M   'P 1'
#
loop_
_entity.id
_entity.type
_entity.pdbx_description
1 polymer ?
#
loop_
_entity_poly.entity_id
_entity_poly.type
_entity_poly.pdbx_seq_one_letter_code
_entity_poly.pdbx_strand_id
1 'polypeptide(L)'
;MTDAAEIKLVIVLFPYREQLYFEEYRIFAPELTWEEIDKPYQLMLEFCQENNIDVLDLADIFVNHKLEQFIYERDTHLNPLGNEIAADAIYEHLVSHHYTRSIGMN
;
A
#
# COMPACT_ATOMS: atom_id res chain seq x y z
N MET A 1 -5.54 6.33 22.62
CA MET A 1 -4.19 6.41 22.03
C MET A 1 -3.56 5.04 22.14
N THR A 2 -3.02 4.51 21.04
CA THR A 2 -2.35 3.19 21.01
C THR A 2 -1.12 3.15 21.93
N ASP A 3 -0.47 4.31 22.12
CA ASP A 3 0.71 4.46 22.99
C ASP A 3 0.42 4.09 24.44
N ALA A 4 -0.74 4.50 24.96
CA ALA A 4 -1.16 4.18 26.33
C ALA A 4 -1.41 2.68 26.55
N ALA A 5 -1.61 1.92 25.46
CA ALA A 5 -1.78 0.48 25.48
C ALA A 5 -0.52 -0.29 25.05
N GLU A 6 0.59 0.41 24.79
CA GLU A 6 1.83 -0.16 24.26
C GLU A 6 1.62 -0.97 22.95
N ILE A 7 0.63 -0.56 22.14
CA ILE A 7 0.33 -1.16 20.85
C ILE A 7 1.01 -0.32 19.76
N LYS A 8 1.77 -0.97 18.88
CA LYS A 8 2.32 -0.32 17.68
C LYS A 8 1.24 -0.22 16.60
N LEU A 9 1.06 0.99 16.08
CA LEU A 9 0.26 1.23 14.88
C LEU A 9 1.18 1.16 13.67
N VAL A 10 0.82 0.31 12.71
CA VAL A 10 1.42 0.27 11.38
C VAL A 10 0.30 0.60 10.39
N ILE A 11 0.53 1.57 9.52
CA ILE A 11 -0.38 1.89 8.43
C ILE A 11 0.08 1.15 7.18
N VAL A 12 -0.83 0.44 6.52
CA VAL A 12 -0.58 -0.13 5.19
C VAL A 12 -1.32 0.74 4.19
N LEU A 13 -0.55 1.42 3.34
CA LEU A 13 -1.12 2.33 2.35
C LEU A 13 -1.23 1.60 1.02
N PHE A 14 -2.47 1.40 0.57
CA PHE A 14 -2.76 0.77 -0.72
C PHE A 14 -2.85 1.83 -1.81
N PRO A 15 -2.17 1.65 -2.96
CA PRO A 15 -2.34 2.55 -4.09
C PRO A 15 -3.75 2.43 -4.67
N TYR A 16 -4.22 3.52 -5.27
CA TYR A 16 -5.41 3.53 -6.11
C TYR A 16 -5.14 2.79 -7.42
N ARG A 17 -6.20 2.25 -8.04
CA ARG A 17 -6.10 1.61 -9.35
C ARG A 17 -5.52 2.58 -10.39
N GLU A 18 -5.94 3.84 -10.31
CA GLU A 18 -5.52 4.92 -11.18
C GLU A 18 -4.02 5.25 -11.05
N GLN A 19 -3.42 5.01 -9.87
CA GLN A 19 -1.97 5.15 -9.68
C GLN A 19 -1.20 4.00 -10.35
N LEU A 20 -1.75 2.79 -10.33
CA LEU A 20 -1.09 1.61 -10.91
C LEU A 20 -1.25 1.52 -12.43
N TYR A 21 -2.39 1.98 -12.95
CA TYR A 21 -2.79 1.85 -14.35
C TYR A 21 -3.05 3.21 -15.00
N PHE A 22 -2.25 4.22 -14.63
CA PHE A 22 -2.47 5.61 -15.07
C PHE A 22 -2.60 5.76 -16.59
N GLU A 23 -1.74 5.10 -17.36
CA GLU A 23 -1.78 5.18 -18.83
C GLU A 23 -3.08 4.64 -19.43
N GLU A 24 -3.68 3.60 -18.83
CA GLU A 24 -5.00 3.11 -19.24
C GLU A 24 -6.09 4.12 -18.89
N TYR A 25 -5.97 4.76 -17.73
CA TYR A 25 -6.94 5.74 -17.26
C TYR A 25 -6.93 7.04 -18.06
N ARG A 26 -5.75 7.49 -18.52
CA ARG A 26 -5.57 8.68 -19.37
C ARG A 26 -6.33 8.61 -20.68
N ILE A 27 -6.66 7.41 -21.17
CA ILE A 27 -7.48 7.25 -22.38
C ILE A 27 -8.87 7.84 -22.16
N PHE A 28 -9.41 7.73 -20.93
CA PHE A 28 -10.75 8.16 -20.58
C PHE A 28 -10.80 9.56 -19.96
N ALA A 29 -9.70 10.00 -19.32
CA ALA A 29 -9.56 11.32 -18.70
C ALA A 29 -8.20 11.95 -19.06
N PRO A 30 -7.98 12.39 -20.32
CA PRO A 30 -6.69 12.88 -20.80
C PRO A 30 -6.23 14.18 -20.14
N GLU A 31 -7.15 14.95 -19.56
CA GLU A 31 -6.89 16.17 -18.79
C GLU A 31 -6.29 15.90 -17.41
N LEU A 32 -6.47 14.68 -16.88
CA LEU A 32 -6.01 14.31 -15.55
C LEU A 32 -4.49 14.12 -15.55
N THR A 33 -3.82 14.82 -14.65
CA THR A 33 -2.37 14.70 -14.48
C THR A 33 -2.01 13.62 -13.45
N TRP A 34 -0.79 13.07 -13.56
CA TRP A 34 -0.26 12.17 -12.54
C TRP A 34 -0.25 12.83 -11.16
N GLU A 35 0.13 14.12 -11.11
CA GLU A 35 0.17 14.90 -9.87
C GLU A 35 -1.20 14.97 -9.18
N GLU A 36 -2.29 15.14 -9.92
CA GLU A 36 -3.63 15.19 -9.34
C GLU A 36 -4.07 13.85 -8.73
N ILE A 37 -3.68 12.73 -9.33
CA ILE A 37 -3.99 11.38 -8.82
C ILE A 37 -3.12 11.04 -7.61
N ASP A 38 -1.82 11.36 -7.69
CA ASP A 38 -0.83 10.89 -6.72
C ASP A 38 -0.75 11.79 -5.47
N LYS A 39 -1.12 13.07 -5.59
CA LYS A 39 -0.99 14.04 -4.49
C LYS A 39 -1.67 13.62 -3.18
N PRO A 40 -2.92 13.10 -3.16
CA PRO A 40 -3.51 12.61 -1.91
C PRO A 40 -2.71 11.48 -1.25
N TYR A 41 -2.10 10.61 -2.07
CA TYR A 41 -1.26 9.52 -1.58
C TYR A 41 0.03 10.03 -0.96
N GLN A 42 0.71 10.95 -1.64
CA GLN A 42 1.93 11.59 -1.13
C GLN A 42 1.67 12.34 0.18
N LEU A 43 0.54 13.07 0.29
CA LEU A 43 0.15 13.75 1.52
C LEU A 43 -0.03 12.77 2.69
N MET A 44 -0.51 11.54 2.45
CA MET A 44 -0.63 10.51 3.48
C MET A 44 0.74 9.98 3.92
N LEU A 45 1.66 9.75 2.97
CA LEU A 45 3.04 9.35 3.28
C LEU A 45 3.78 10.41 4.09
N GLU A 46 3.71 11.67 3.64
CA GLU A 46 4.28 12.83 4.33
C GLU A 46 3.72 12.94 5.75
N PHE A 47 2.40 12.83 5.91
CA PHE A 47 1.77 12.84 7.23
C PHE A 47 2.30 11.72 8.13
N CYS A 48 2.45 10.49 7.63
CA CYS A 48 2.99 9.38 8.40
C CYS A 48 4.43 9.67 8.83
N GLN A 49 5.27 10.16 7.91
CA GLN A 49 6.66 10.50 8.17
C GLN A 49 6.80 11.62 9.22
N GLU A 50 6.05 12.72 9.08
CA GLU A 50 6.07 13.86 10.01
C GLU A 50 5.65 13.47 11.43
N ASN A 51 4.74 12.50 11.55
CA ASN A 51 4.20 12.05 12.83
C ASN A 51 4.92 10.80 13.38
N ASN A 52 6.02 10.35 12.76
CA ASN A 52 6.73 9.12 13.11
C ASN A 52 5.79 7.90 13.20
N ILE A 53 4.81 7.83 12.30
CA ILE A 53 3.93 6.69 12.13
C ILE A 53 4.60 5.75 11.13
N ASP A 54 4.77 4.50 11.53
CA ASP A 54 5.29 3.49 10.62
C ASP A 54 4.27 3.18 9.52
N VAL A 55 4.73 3.23 8.27
CA VAL A 55 3.90 3.09 7.08
C VAL A 55 4.57 2.16 6.07
N LEU A 56 3.83 1.17 5.60
CA LEU A 56 4.18 0.34 4.46
C LEU A 56 3.50 0.90 3.21
N ASP A 57 4.31 1.40 2.28
CA ASP A 57 3.86 1.87 0.97
C ASP A 57 3.78 0.70 -0.01
N LEU A 58 2.57 0.29 -0.40
CA LEU A 58 2.38 -0.78 -1.36
C LEU A 58 2.48 -0.33 -2.83
N ALA A 59 2.45 0.98 -3.12
CA ALA A 59 2.60 1.48 -4.49
C ALA A 59 3.95 1.06 -5.06
N ASP A 60 5.02 1.27 -4.29
CA ASP A 60 6.39 0.89 -4.66
C ASP A 60 6.54 -0.62 -4.84
N ILE A 61 5.82 -1.42 -4.04
CA ILE A 61 5.81 -2.88 -4.18
C ILE A 61 5.17 -3.28 -5.51
N PHE A 62 3.95 -2.80 -5.79
CA PHE A 62 3.24 -3.15 -7.04
C PHE A 62 3.94 -2.62 -8.30
N VAL A 63 4.70 -1.51 -8.19
CA VAL A 63 5.55 -1.00 -9.29
C VAL A 63 6.58 -2.03 -9.74
N ASN A 64 7.08 -2.89 -8.85
CA ASN A 64 8.01 -3.97 -9.20
C ASN A 64 7.32 -5.16 -9.88
N HIS A 65 5.99 -5.22 -9.85
CA HIS A 65 5.17 -6.28 -10.44
C HIS A 65 4.40 -5.83 -11.70
N LYS A 66 4.73 -4.67 -12.29
CA LYS A 66 3.99 -4.01 -13.42
C LYS A 66 3.53 -4.88 -14.60
N LEU A 67 4.10 -6.06 -14.81
CA LEU A 67 3.69 -6.99 -15.88
C LEU A 67 2.50 -7.87 -15.47
N GLU A 68 2.14 -7.88 -14.19
CA GLU A 68 1.06 -8.67 -13.62
C GLU A 68 -0.20 -7.82 -13.49
N GLN A 69 -1.37 -8.45 -13.64
CA GLN A 69 -2.63 -7.82 -13.31
C GLN A 69 -2.98 -8.20 -11.87
N PHE A 70 -2.92 -7.25 -10.94
CA PHE A 70 -3.19 -7.46 -9.52
C PHE A 70 -4.53 -6.87 -9.07
N ILE A 71 -5.19 -6.06 -9.91
CA ILE A 71 -6.55 -5.56 -9.72
C ILE A 71 -7.47 -6.19 -10.77
N TYR A 72 -8.69 -6.56 -10.37
CA TYR A 72 -9.69 -7.06 -11.32
C TYR A 72 -10.03 -6.00 -12.38
N GLU A 73 -10.27 -6.42 -13.62
CA GLU A 73 -10.49 -5.49 -14.75
C GLU A 73 -11.69 -4.53 -14.55
N ARG A 74 -12.72 -5.01 -13.86
CA ARG A 74 -14.01 -4.31 -13.66
C ARG A 74 -14.34 -4.04 -12.19
N ASP A 75 -13.36 -4.18 -11.32
CA ASP A 75 -13.53 -4.08 -9.88
C ASP A 75 -12.28 -3.39 -9.30
N THR A 76 -12.45 -2.56 -8.28
CA THR A 76 -11.38 -1.77 -7.65
C THR A 76 -10.53 -2.59 -6.67
N HIS A 77 -10.92 -3.82 -6.34
CA HIS A 77 -10.23 -4.67 -5.38
C HIS A 77 -9.07 -5.44 -6.03
N LEU A 78 -8.10 -5.79 -5.19
CA LEU A 78 -7.06 -6.74 -5.54
C LEU A 78 -7.65 -8.11 -5.88
N ASN A 79 -7.08 -8.77 -6.89
CA ASN A 79 -7.34 -10.17 -7.18
C ASN A 79 -6.48 -11.07 -6.26
N PRO A 80 -6.56 -12.42 -6.36
CA PRO A 80 -5.82 -13.30 -5.45
C PRO A 80 -4.30 -13.06 -5.47
N LEU A 81 -3.73 -12.82 -6.66
CA LEU A 81 -2.31 -12.52 -6.83
C LEU A 81 -1.94 -11.17 -6.17
N GLY A 82 -2.76 -10.13 -6.37
CA GLY A 82 -2.55 -8.85 -5.70
C GLY A 82 -2.63 -8.94 -4.18
N ASN A 83 -3.55 -9.76 -3.65
CA ASN A 83 -3.64 -10.03 -2.22
C ASN A 83 -2.43 -10.82 -1.70
N GLU A 84 -1.91 -11.78 -2.46
CA GLU A 84 -0.70 -12.53 -2.11
C GLU A 84 0.51 -11.61 -2.00
N ILE A 85 0.76 -10.80 -3.04
CA ILE A 85 1.86 -9.80 -3.05
C ILE A 85 1.74 -8.84 -1.86
N ALA A 86 0.54 -8.31 -1.61
CA ALA A 86 0.33 -7.40 -0.47
C ALA A 86 0.55 -8.11 0.87
N ALA A 87 0.05 -9.33 1.04
CA ALA A 87 0.20 -10.10 2.27
C ALA A 87 1.67 -10.42 2.57
N ASP A 88 2.44 -10.80 1.55
CA ASP A 88 3.87 -11.08 1.68
C ASP A 88 4.64 -9.82 2.09
N ALA A 89 4.39 -8.69 1.41
CA ALA A 89 5.02 -7.41 1.77
C ALA A 89 4.65 -6.97 3.20
N ILE A 90 3.39 -7.13 3.60
CA ILE A 90 2.94 -6.84 4.98
C ILE A 90 3.66 -7.74 5.98
N TYR A 91 3.74 -9.04 5.70
CA TYR A 91 4.42 -10.00 6.58
C TYR A 91 5.91 -9.65 6.74
N GLU A 92 6.62 -9.42 5.64
CA GLU A 92 8.02 -9.03 5.65
C GLU A 92 8.26 -7.73 6.43
N HIS A 93 7.40 -6.73 6.25
CA HIS A 93 7.46 -5.47 7.00
C HIS A 93 7.30 -5.70 8.50
N LEU A 94 6.29 -6.48 8.90
CA LEU A 94 6.03 -6.80 10.32
C LEU A 94 7.17 -7.59 10.97
N VAL A 95 7.77 -8.54 10.25
CA VAL A 95 8.88 -9.36 10.76
C VAL A 95 10.17 -8.56 10.87
N SER A 96 10.52 -7.80 9.83
CA SER A 96 11.77 -7.01 9.79
C SER A 96 11.80 -5.91 10.85
N HIS A 97 10.64 -5.37 11.23
CA HIS A 97 10.50 -4.36 12.29
C HIS A 97 10.17 -4.95 13.66
N HIS A 98 10.18 -6.28 13.80
CA HIS A 98 9.93 -7.00 15.05
C HIS A 98 8.54 -6.73 15.68
N TYR A 99 7.51 -6.52 14.86
CA TYR A 99 6.12 -6.36 15.33
C TYR A 99 5.39 -7.68 15.55
N THR A 100 6.00 -8.80 15.18
CA THR A 100 5.46 -10.14 15.43
C THR A 100 5.82 -10.63 16.84
N ARG A 101 4.84 -11.15 17.58
CA ARG A 101 5.13 -11.94 18.79
C ARG A 101 5.46 -13.37 18.36
N SER A 102 6.55 -13.92 18.87
CA SER A 102 6.81 -15.36 18.80
C SER A 102 5.69 -16.06 19.55
N ILE A 103 4.75 -16.68 18.83
CA ILE A 103 3.81 -17.60 19.46
C ILE A 103 4.66 -18.81 19.80
N GLY A 104 5.05 -18.95 21.08
CA GLY A 104 5.72 -20.15 21.55
C GLY A 104 4.87 -21.35 21.16
N MET A 105 5.36 -22.16 20.22
CA MET A 105 4.81 -23.47 19.95
C MET A 105 5.17 -24.34 21.17
N ASN A 106 4.30 -24.33 22.16
CA ASN A 106 4.29 -25.34 23.23
C ASN A 106 3.72 -26.65 22.70
#